data_AF-A0A5C6VSM6-F1
#
_entry.id   AF-A0A5C6VSM6-F1
#
_cell.length_a   1.000
_cell.length_b   1.000
_cell.length_c   1.000
_cell.angle_alpha   90.00
_cell.angle_beta   90.00
_cell.angle_gamma   90.00
#
_symmetry.space_group_name_H-M   'P 1'
#
loop_
_entity.id
_entity.type
_entity.pdbx_description
1 polymer ?
#
loop_
_entity_poly.entity_id
_entity_poly.type
_entity_poly.pdbx_seq_one_letter_code
_entity_poly.pdbx_strand_id
1 'polypeptide(L)' 'MPTENELDLEIALQKIHELALEGGDLGYAYWWQVGQLLRRAADMQVQIDELSKELELCQAKQRKRH' A
#
# COMPACT_ATOMS: atom_id res chain seq x y z
N MET A 1 6.61 13.79 -9.91
CA MET A 1 5.22 14.17 -10.20
C MET A 1 4.38 13.09 -9.54
N PRO A 2 3.60 13.39 -8.49
CA PRO A 2 2.66 12.39 -8.01
C PRO A 2 1.67 12.17 -9.15
N THR A 3 1.58 10.95 -9.64
CA THR A 3 0.59 10.62 -10.66
C THR A 3 -0.79 10.89 -10.04
N GLU A 4 -1.71 11.52 -10.77
CA GLU A 4 -3.04 11.97 -10.27
C GLU A 4 -3.93 10.85 -9.67
N ASN A 5 -3.41 9.63 -9.57
CA ASN A 5 -4.07 8.43 -9.05
C ASN A 5 -3.29 7.72 -7.93
N GLU A 6 -2.26 8.33 -7.35
CA GLU A 6 -1.63 7.78 -6.14
C GLU A 6 -2.60 7.88 -4.97
N LEU A 7 -3.16 6.73 -4.60
CA LEU A 7 -4.07 6.60 -3.46
C LEU A 7 -3.28 6.93 -2.19
N ASP A 8 -3.59 8.08 -1.59
CA ASP A 8 -3.09 8.43 -0.27
C ASP A 8 -3.71 7.48 0.75
N LEU A 9 -2.89 6.53 1.21
CA LEU A 9 -3.31 5.48 2.12
C LEU A 9 -3.79 6.05 3.46
N GLU A 10 -3.21 7.16 3.92
CA GLU A 10 -3.57 7.79 5.18
C GLU A 10 -4.99 8.36 5.09
N ILE A 11 -5.28 9.09 4.00
CA ILE A 11 -6.61 9.62 3.72
C ILE A 11 -7.64 8.48 3.57
N ALA A 12 -7.28 7.42 2.84
CA ALA A 12 -8.17 6.28 2.65
C ALA A 12 -8.50 5.55 3.96
N LEU A 13 -7.51 5.29 4.80
CA LEU A 13 -7.71 4.65 6.10
C LEU A 13 -8.50 5.53 7.06
N GLN A 14 -8.27 6.85 7.05
CA GLN A 14 -9.06 7.80 7.83
C GLN A 14 -10.54 7.75 7.42
N LYS A 15 -10.84 7.78 6.12
CA LYS A 15 -12.22 7.72 5.62
C LYS A 15 -12.91 6.40 5.93
N ILE A 16 -12.18 5.29 5.85
CA ILE A 16 -12.71 3.98 6.25
C ILE A 16 -13.01 3.96 7.74
N HIS A 17 -12.18 4.58 8.58
CA HIS A 17 -12.45 4.69 10.01
C HIS A 17 -13.69 5.53 10.30
N GLU A 18 -13.90 6.65 9.60
CA GLU A 18 -15.13 7.45 9.69
C GLU A 18 -16.37 6.62 9.34
N LEU A 19 -16.35 5.88 8.22
CA LEU A 19 -17.44 4.98 7.80
C LEU A 19 -17.68 3.83 8.78
N ALA A 20 -16.61 3.32 9.41
CA ALA A 20 -16.68 2.28 10.42
C ALA A 20 -17.51 2.73 11.65
N LEU A 21 -17.39 3.99 12.04
CA LEU A 21 -18.10 4.57 13.18
C LEU A 21 -19.60 4.82 12.89
N GLU A 22 -19.94 5.13 11.64
CA GLU A 22 -21.32 5.40 11.23
C GLU A 22 -22.19 4.13 11.15
N GLY A 23 -21.60 2.98 10.83
CA GLY A 23 -22.32 1.73 10.57
C GLY A 23 -22.65 0.85 11.78
N GLY A 24 -22.39 1.31 13.00
CA GLY A 24 -22.48 0.49 14.23
C GLY A 24 -21.53 -0.71 14.22
N ASP A 25 -21.67 -1.65 15.16
CA ASP A 25 -20.70 -2.75 15.35
C ASP A 25 -20.46 -3.61 14.08
N LEU A 26 -21.50 -3.81 13.26
CA LEU A 26 -21.39 -4.59 12.02
C LEU A 26 -20.62 -3.82 10.92
N GLY A 27 -20.90 -2.52 10.78
CA GLY A 27 -20.17 -1.65 9.87
C GLY A 27 -18.71 -1.47 10.30
N TYR A 28 -18.48 -1.38 11.61
CA TYR A 28 -17.15 -1.25 12.18
C TYR A 28 -16.26 -2.45 11.84
N ALA A 29 -16.74 -3.67 12.08
CA ALA A 29 -15.97 -4.88 11.80
C ALA A 29 -15.64 -5.02 10.30
N TYR A 30 -16.59 -4.72 9.43
CA TYR A 30 -16.40 -4.76 7.97
C TYR A 30 -15.36 -3.73 7.50
N TRP A 31 -15.56 -2.46 7.84
CA TRP A 31 -14.66 -1.39 7.42
C TRP A 31 -13.27 -1.53 8.02
N TRP A 32 -13.17 -2.02 9.26
CA TRP A 32 -11.88 -2.35 9.87
C TRP A 32 -11.12 -3.43 9.07
N GLN A 33 -11.79 -4.49 8.63
CA GLN A 33 -11.17 -5.52 7.79
C GLN A 33 -10.71 -4.96 6.43
N VAL A 34 -11.50 -4.09 5.81
CA VAL A 34 -11.12 -3.41 4.56
C VAL A 34 -9.87 -2.54 4.78
N GLY A 35 -9.80 -1.80 5.89
CA GLY A 35 -8.61 -1.01 6.24
C GLY A 35 -7.35 -1.88 6.42
N GLN A 36 -7.47 -3.03 7.07
CA GLN A 36 -6.35 -3.97 7.21
C GLN A 36 -5.87 -4.53 5.86
N LEU A 37 -6.78 -4.81 4.94
CA LEU A 37 -6.42 -5.26 3.59
C LEU A 37 -5.63 -4.20 2.84
N LEU A 38 -6.06 -2.93 2.91
CA LEU A 38 -5.34 -1.82 2.28
C LEU A 38 -3.94 -1.62 2.88
N ARG A 39 -3.81 -1.69 4.21
CA ARG A 39 -2.49 -1.61 4.86
C ARG A 39 -1.57 -2.73 4.38
N ARG A 40 -2.06 -3.98 4.34
CA ARG A 40 -1.27 -5.12 3.84
C ARG A 40 -0.86 -4.94 2.37
N ALA A 41 -1.75 -4.41 1.53
CA ALA A 41 -1.44 -4.15 0.13
C ALA A 41 -0.36 -3.08 -0.02
N ALA A 42 -0.40 -2.01 0.78
CA ALA A 42 0.64 -0.99 0.79
C ALA A 42 1.99 -1.55 1.28
N ASP A 43 1.99 -2.35 2.35
CA ASP A 43 3.20 -3.01 2.85
C ASP A 43 3.81 -3.96 1.79
N MET A 44 2.97 -4.64 1.00
CA MET A 44 3.44 -5.46 -0.12
C MET A 44 4.00 -4.61 -1.26
N GLN A 45 3.40 -3.46 -1.57
CA GLN A 45 3.91 -2.56 -2.60
C GLN A 45 5.30 -2.03 -2.24
N VAL A 46 5.53 -1.66 -0.97
CA VAL A 46 6.85 -1.24 -0.48
C VAL A 46 7.89 -2.34 -0.70
N GLN A 47 7.56 -3.59 -0.34
CA GLN A 47 8.46 -4.73 -0.56
C GLN A 47 8.74 -4.98 -2.04
N ILE A 48 7.73 -4.84 -2.91
CA ILE A 48 7.91 -4.97 -4.37
C ILE A 48 8.87 -3.91 -4.88
N ASP A 49 8.73 -2.65 -4.42
CA ASP A 49 9.59 -1.55 -4.84
C ASP A 49 11.04 -1.74 -4.36
N GLU A 50 11.23 -2.25 -3.14
CA GLU A 50 12.55 -2.60 -2.59
C GLU A 50 13.20 -3.73 -3.41
N LEU A 51 12.49 -4.84 -3.62
CA LEU A 51 12.98 -5.97 -4.40
C LEU A 51 13.29 -5.58 -5.85
N SER A 52 12.47 -4.71 -6.45
CA SER A 52 12.70 -4.20 -7.81
C SER A 52 13.98 -3.39 -7.89
N LYS A 53 14.25 -2.53 -6.90
CA LYS A 53 15.51 -1.77 -6.82
C LYS A 53 16.72 -2.69 -6.66
N GLU A 54 16.62 -3.72 -5.81
CA GLU A 54 17.70 -4.70 -5.65
C GLU A 54 18.00 -5.45 -6.95
N LEU A 55 16.95 -5.83 -7.68
CA LEU A 55 17.07 -6.49 -8.98
C LEU A 55 17.79 -5.59 -9.99
N GLU A 56 17.39 -4.32 -10.09
CA GLU A 56 18.03 -3.34 -10.97
C GLU A 56 19.52 -3.16 -10.64
N LEU A 57 19.87 -3.09 -9.36
CA LEU A 57 21.27 -3.01 -8.92
C LEU A 57 22.06 -4.26 -9.29
N CYS A 58 21.47 -5.45 -9.14
CA CYS A 58 22.09 -6.71 -9.55
C CYS A 58 22.34 -6.75 -11.06
N GLN A 59 21.34 -6.37 -11.85
CA GLN A 59 21.44 -6.30 -13.32
C GLN A 59 22.50 -5.30 -13.77
N ALA A 60 22.56 -4.12 -13.13
CA ALA A 60 23.57 -3.11 -13.43
C ALA A 60 25.00 -3.62 -13.12
N LYS A 61 25.19 -4.34 -12.00
CA LYS A 61 26.47 -4.98 -11.66
C LYS A 61 26.88 -6.05 -12.67
N GLN A 62 25.93 -6.85 -13.16
CA GLN A 62 26.20 -7.85 -14.20
C GLN A 62 26.61 -7.21 -15.52
N ARG A 63 25.91 -6.14 -15.94
CA ARG A 63 26.24 -5.38 -17.16
C ARG A 63 27.61 -4.72 -17.13
N LYS A 64 28.11 -4.34 -15.94
CA LYS A 64 29.46 -3.77 -15.76
C LYS A 64 30.58 -4.82 -15.74
N ARG A 65 30.25 -6.10 -15.64
CA ARG A 65 31.21 -7.22 -15.60
C ARG A 65 31.45 -7.86 -16.96
N HIS A 66 30.61 -7.57 -17.95
CA HIS A 66 30.79 -7.89 -19.35
C HIS A 66 31.40 -6.69 -20.09
#